data_AF-A0AAJ4XDI3-F1
#
_entry.id   AF-A0AAJ4XDI3-F1
#
_cell.length_a   1.000
_cell.length_b   1.000
_cell.length_c   1.000
_cell.angle_alpha   90.00
_cell.angle_beta   90.00
_cell.angle_gamma   90.00
#
_symmetry.space_group_name_H-M   'P 1'
#
loop_
_entity.id
_entity.type
_entity.pdbx_description
1 polymer ?
#
loop_
_entity_poly.entity_id
_entity_poly.type
_entity_poly.pdbx_seq_one_letter_code
_entity_poly.pdbx_strand_id
1 'polypeptide(L)'
;MLLFDEIPQPITWYDEFENQSRFLNGYEKHMFELLVQKDRLLPFQVRFPLDEFVTLFEIYDNSDALISRLDITQLKYVNLVEQEFNYYLWPSDYAIKTISGQDLNLPCGKSYYLKLNTNYSEYYSELFVPIDSIEKYLMIEWSEEHNVDPAYYLGELGFRFRFFVDTFITKGIPSIIVESDEDGHGEIIDISRKVSITYDIDFGIIPNFIYEAIAFMAIHRDIIVTTPKNLREGSIINVSLEETQIDDLSYWHLVMNFQQGRYYYNTACGHDIQPPKTEEYLIDQGATQDSYDSFIEQEDLS
;
A
#
# COMPACT_ATOMS: atom_id res chain seq x y z
N MET A 1 25.85 -3.07 -7.28
CA MET A 1 25.82 -4.49 -6.85
C MET A 1 24.40 -4.76 -6.40
N LEU A 2 23.58 -5.39 -7.23
CA LEU A 2 22.18 -5.70 -6.90
C LEU A 2 22.17 -6.60 -5.67
N LEU A 3 21.80 -6.04 -4.53
CA LEU A 3 21.52 -6.78 -3.31
C LEU A 3 20.24 -7.61 -3.59
N PHE A 4 20.44 -8.89 -3.93
CA PHE A 4 19.50 -10.03 -3.83
C PHE A 4 18.65 -10.38 -5.08
N ASP A 5 19.14 -11.36 -5.85
CA ASP A 5 18.50 -11.93 -7.05
C ASP A 5 17.33 -12.92 -6.80
N GLU A 6 16.81 -13.10 -5.58
CA GLU A 6 15.84 -14.19 -5.35
C GLU A 6 14.50 -13.79 -4.71
N ILE A 7 14.39 -12.67 -4.00
CA ILE A 7 13.12 -12.25 -3.40
C ILE A 7 12.97 -10.72 -3.50
N PRO A 8 11.92 -10.22 -4.17
CA PRO A 8 11.69 -8.78 -4.31
C PRO A 8 11.49 -8.10 -2.95
N GLN A 9 11.80 -6.80 -2.87
CA GLN A 9 11.55 -6.00 -1.67
C GLN A 9 10.20 -5.27 -1.78
N PRO A 10 9.58 -4.91 -0.64
CA PRO A 10 8.31 -4.20 -0.63
C PRO A 10 8.35 -2.85 -1.36
N ILE A 11 9.46 -2.10 -1.28
CA ILE A 11 9.78 -0.96 -2.15
C ILE A 11 11.30 -0.97 -2.34
N THR A 12 11.75 -0.94 -3.59
CA THR A 12 13.17 -1.07 -3.95
C THR A 12 13.98 0.16 -3.55
N TRP A 13 15.21 -0.10 -3.09
CA TRP A 13 16.24 0.90 -2.84
C TRP A 13 17.38 0.73 -3.84
N TYR A 14 17.89 1.84 -4.34
CA TYR A 14 18.93 1.87 -5.37
C TYR A 14 20.28 2.21 -4.77
N ASP A 15 21.33 1.53 -5.23
CA ASP A 15 22.72 1.85 -4.92
C ASP A 15 23.26 3.03 -5.75
N GLU A 16 22.66 3.27 -6.92
CA GLU A 16 22.96 4.42 -7.77
C GLU A 16 21.69 5.27 -7.95
N PHE A 17 21.88 6.59 -7.89
CA PHE A 17 20.80 7.56 -7.98
C PHE A 17 20.07 7.47 -9.33
N GLU A 18 20.83 7.25 -10.39
CA GLU A 18 20.38 7.12 -11.78
C GLU A 18 19.55 5.86 -12.05
N ASN A 19 19.50 4.92 -11.11
CA ASN A 19 18.68 3.70 -11.23
C ASN A 19 17.22 3.91 -10.81
N GLN A 20 16.86 5.07 -10.23
CA GLN A 20 15.47 5.41 -9.95
C GLN A 20 14.63 5.42 -11.24
N SER A 21 13.38 4.98 -11.13
CA SER A 21 12.44 4.86 -12.25
C SER A 21 12.32 6.12 -13.11
N ARG A 22 12.40 7.30 -12.50
CA ARG A 22 12.33 8.60 -13.19
C ARG A 22 13.43 8.85 -14.23
N PHE A 23 14.56 8.16 -14.12
CA PHE A 23 15.70 8.27 -15.04
C PHE A 23 15.74 7.16 -16.10
N LEU A 24 14.88 6.15 -15.97
CA LEU A 24 14.78 5.07 -16.96
C LEU A 24 14.02 5.58 -18.19
N ASN A 25 14.60 5.33 -19.37
CA ASN A 25 14.06 5.78 -20.65
C ASN A 25 12.56 5.46 -20.79
N GLY A 26 11.76 6.47 -21.12
CA GLY A 26 10.32 6.38 -21.38
C GLY A 26 9.40 6.37 -20.15
N TYR A 27 9.95 6.38 -18.94
CA TYR A 27 9.16 6.65 -17.72
C TYR A 27 9.03 8.15 -17.41
N GLU A 28 9.82 9.01 -18.06
CA GLU A 28 9.79 10.48 -17.87
C GLU A 28 8.40 11.11 -18.10
N LYS A 29 7.59 10.51 -18.99
CA LYS A 29 6.22 10.99 -19.31
C LYS A 29 5.13 10.39 -18.41
N HIS A 30 5.48 9.34 -17.66
CA HIS A 30 4.55 8.52 -16.88
C HIS A 30 5.14 8.22 -15.51
N MET A 31 5.55 9.29 -14.81
CA MET A 31 6.09 9.17 -13.46
C MET A 31 5.02 8.61 -12.53
N PHE A 32 5.24 7.39 -12.05
CA PHE A 32 4.37 6.78 -11.06
C PHE A 32 4.77 7.31 -9.69
N GLU A 33 3.89 8.11 -9.08
CA GLU A 33 4.15 8.72 -7.78
C GLU A 33 3.56 7.88 -6.65
N LEU A 34 4.40 7.42 -5.73
CA LEU A 34 3.92 6.77 -4.51
C LEU A 34 3.37 7.83 -3.56
N LEU A 35 2.11 7.70 -3.17
CA LEU A 35 1.47 8.69 -2.30
C LEU A 35 1.63 8.31 -0.82
N VAL A 36 1.93 9.30 0.02
CA VAL A 36 2.06 9.12 1.48
C VAL A 36 1.31 10.20 2.24
N GLN A 37 0.81 9.91 3.43
CA GLN A 37 0.15 10.95 4.25
C GLN A 37 1.14 12.06 4.64
N LYS A 38 0.65 13.32 4.70
CA LYS A 38 1.41 14.57 4.91
C LYS A 38 2.58 14.54 5.91
N ASP A 39 2.51 13.77 6.98
CA ASP A 39 3.54 13.76 8.02
C ASP A 39 4.31 12.44 8.07
N ARG A 40 4.20 11.61 7.04
CA ARG A 40 4.73 10.24 7.00
C ARG A 40 5.71 10.06 5.85
N LEU A 41 6.51 9.00 5.92
CA LEU A 41 7.35 8.53 4.83
C LEU A 41 6.74 7.30 4.19
N LEU A 42 7.29 6.93 3.04
CA LEU A 42 7.12 5.57 2.56
C LEU A 42 7.62 4.58 3.60
N PRO A 43 6.87 3.51 3.87
CA PRO A 43 7.41 2.42 4.66
C PRO A 43 8.63 1.86 3.94
N PHE A 44 9.69 1.62 4.69
CA PHE A 44 10.87 0.99 4.12
C PHE A 44 11.48 0.00 5.08
N GLN A 45 12.18 -0.94 4.50
CA GLN A 45 13.06 -1.86 5.17
C GLN A 45 14.30 -2.02 4.33
N VAL A 46 15.45 -1.75 4.93
CA VAL A 46 16.73 -1.97 4.27
C VAL A 46 17.57 -2.89 5.13
N ARG A 47 18.22 -3.85 4.47
CA ARG A 47 19.06 -4.87 5.08
C ARG A 47 20.51 -4.62 4.69
N PHE A 48 21.39 -4.49 5.67
CA PHE A 48 22.82 -4.33 5.47
C PHE A 48 23.63 -5.43 6.16
N PRO A 49 24.85 -5.75 5.68
CA PRO A 49 25.82 -6.53 6.45
C PRO A 49 26.01 -5.99 7.86
N LEU A 50 26.40 -6.86 8.81
CA LEU A 50 26.55 -6.48 10.22
C LEU A 50 27.60 -5.39 10.49
N ASP A 51 28.55 -5.20 9.59
CA ASP A 51 29.57 -4.15 9.70
C ASP A 51 29.17 -2.85 8.99
N GLU A 52 28.01 -2.82 8.36
CA GLU A 52 27.45 -1.66 7.68
C GLU A 52 26.28 -1.07 8.47
N PHE A 53 26.37 0.22 8.76
CA PHE A 53 25.40 0.95 9.57
C PHE A 53 25.03 2.26 8.91
N VAL A 54 23.74 2.59 8.92
CA VAL A 54 23.25 3.90 8.50
C VAL A 54 23.78 4.96 9.46
N THR A 55 24.35 6.02 8.91
CA THR A 55 24.90 7.16 9.65
C THR A 55 24.02 8.40 9.47
N LEU A 56 23.53 8.63 8.26
CA LEU A 56 22.72 9.79 7.93
C LEU A 56 21.47 9.40 7.13
N PHE A 57 20.39 10.08 7.45
CA PHE A 57 19.13 10.06 6.75
C PHE A 57 18.88 11.44 6.15
N GLU A 58 18.74 11.51 4.83
CA GLU A 58 18.56 12.75 4.10
C GLU A 58 17.31 12.70 3.22
N ILE A 59 16.72 13.86 3.02
CA ILE A 59 15.53 14.03 2.19
C ILE A 59 15.81 15.14 1.20
N TYR A 60 15.53 14.83 -0.05
CA TYR A 60 15.71 15.73 -1.18
C TYR A 60 14.38 15.90 -1.90
N ASP A 61 14.18 17.07 -2.52
CA ASP A 61 13.09 17.24 -3.47
C ASP A 61 13.46 16.70 -4.86
N ASN A 62 12.50 16.69 -5.78
CA ASN A 62 12.71 16.24 -7.16
C ASN A 62 13.72 17.10 -7.96
N SER A 63 14.16 18.25 -7.43
CA SER A 63 15.22 19.09 -8.02
C SER A 63 16.60 18.88 -7.39
N ASP A 64 16.73 17.83 -6.58
CA ASP A 64 17.93 17.42 -5.85
C ASP A 64 18.38 18.47 -4.82
N ALA A 65 17.46 19.31 -4.37
CA ALA A 65 17.71 20.24 -3.26
C ALA A 65 17.52 19.50 -1.93
N LEU A 66 18.54 19.58 -1.06
CA LEU A 66 18.48 19.02 0.28
C LEU A 66 17.41 19.75 1.12
N ILE A 67 16.39 19.02 1.55
CA ILE A 67 15.29 19.51 2.39
C ILE A 67 15.62 19.31 3.87
N SER A 68 16.17 18.14 4.21
CA SER A 68 16.50 17.81 5.59
C SER A 68 17.62 16.79 5.66
N ARG A 69 18.42 16.90 6.72
CA ARG A 69 19.50 15.98 7.08
C ARG A 69 19.38 15.66 8.56
N LEU A 70 19.24 14.38 8.87
CA LEU A 70 19.08 13.85 10.22
C LEU A 70 20.14 12.76 10.45
N ASP A 71 20.74 12.75 11.64
CA ASP A 71 21.47 11.56 12.08
C ASP A 71 20.47 10.43 12.31
N ILE A 72 20.81 9.18 11.98
CA ILE A 72 19.88 8.06 12.14
C ILE A 72 19.38 7.94 13.58
N THR A 73 20.24 8.29 14.56
CA THR A 73 19.91 8.27 15.98
C THR A 73 18.85 9.29 16.35
N GLN A 74 18.62 10.31 15.53
CA GLN A 74 17.59 11.31 15.75
C GLN A 74 16.21 10.85 15.29
N LEU A 75 16.10 9.76 14.53
CA LEU A 75 14.82 9.21 14.09
C LEU A 75 14.22 8.29 15.15
N LYS A 76 13.11 8.73 15.75
CA LYS A 76 12.51 8.07 16.92
C LYS A 76 11.98 6.66 16.64
N TYR A 77 11.54 6.39 15.41
CA TYR A 77 10.77 5.20 15.06
C TYR A 77 11.49 4.26 14.08
N VAL A 78 12.76 4.52 13.79
CA VAL A 78 13.60 3.56 13.06
C VAL A 78 13.94 2.44 14.02
N ASN A 79 13.44 1.24 13.75
CA ASN A 79 13.85 0.05 14.49
C ASN A 79 15.09 -0.54 13.83
N LEU A 80 16.17 -0.65 14.59
CA LEU A 80 17.34 -1.44 14.23
C LEU A 80 17.17 -2.84 14.83
N VAL A 81 17.15 -3.85 13.97
CA VAL A 81 17.17 -5.25 14.39
C VAL A 81 18.49 -5.85 13.92
N GLU A 82 19.35 -6.20 14.88
CA GLU A 82 20.63 -6.86 14.62
C GLU A 82 20.46 -8.38 14.75
N GLN A 83 20.59 -9.11 13.65
CA GLN A 83 20.60 -10.58 13.62
C GLN A 83 21.79 -11.11 12.81
N GLU A 84 21.54 -11.80 11.71
CA GLU A 84 22.57 -12.10 10.70
C GLU A 84 22.90 -10.85 9.85
N PHE A 85 22.03 -9.84 9.89
CA PHE A 85 22.13 -8.57 9.20
C PHE A 85 21.63 -7.44 10.11
N ASN A 86 21.94 -6.20 9.72
CA ASN A 86 21.36 -4.99 10.28
C ASN A 86 20.09 -4.63 9.48
N TYR A 87 18.92 -4.78 10.07
CA TYR A 87 17.66 -4.37 9.48
C TYR A 87 17.25 -2.99 9.99
N TYR A 88 17.06 -2.04 9.08
CA TYR A 88 16.52 -0.73 9.37
C TYR A 88 15.08 -0.66 8.90
N LEU A 89 14.14 -0.52 9.85
CA LEU A 89 12.71 -0.60 9.59
C LEU A 89 12.02 0.72 9.89
N TRP A 90 11.31 1.26 8.91
CA TRP A 90 10.40 2.40 9.08
C TRP A 90 8.95 2.00 8.78
N PRO A 91 8.08 1.91 9.80
CA PRO A 91 6.67 1.55 9.60
C PRO A 91 5.88 2.71 9.01
N SER A 92 4.87 2.41 8.20
CA SER A 92 3.98 3.42 7.58
C SER A 92 3.09 4.15 8.60
N ASP A 93 3.00 3.70 9.85
CA ASP A 93 2.08 4.24 10.85
C ASP A 93 2.59 5.48 11.60
N TYR A 94 3.90 5.73 11.55
CA TYR A 94 4.51 6.77 12.36
C TYR A 94 4.75 8.05 11.56
N ALA A 95 4.35 9.17 12.17
CA ALA A 95 4.76 10.47 11.70
C ALA A 95 6.27 10.65 11.87
N ILE A 96 6.88 11.41 10.97
CA ILE A 96 8.31 11.74 11.01
C ILE A 96 8.56 12.66 12.19
N LYS A 97 9.09 12.09 13.27
CA LYS A 97 9.46 12.83 14.47
C LYS A 97 10.93 12.62 14.78
N THR A 98 11.61 13.75 14.96
CA THR A 98 12.93 13.73 15.58
C THR A 98 12.83 13.41 17.07
N ILE A 99 13.93 13.02 17.72
CA ILE A 99 14.00 12.90 19.19
C ILE A 99 13.60 14.22 19.89
N SER A 100 13.88 15.37 19.28
CA SER A 100 13.47 16.68 19.79
C SER A 100 11.97 16.97 19.62
N GLY A 101 11.22 16.06 18.97
CA GLY A 101 9.78 16.19 18.72
C GLY A 101 9.44 17.17 17.61
N GLN A 102 10.41 17.54 16.77
CA GLN A 102 10.16 18.40 15.60
C GLN A 102 9.61 17.55 14.45
N ASP A 103 8.50 18.03 13.89
CA ASP A 103 7.91 17.46 12.67
C ASP A 103 8.64 18.01 11.44
N LEU A 104 8.90 17.13 10.48
CA LEU A 104 9.61 17.46 9.25
C LEU A 104 8.80 18.38 8.31
N ASN A 105 7.47 18.36 8.40
CA ASN A 105 6.53 19.22 7.65
C ASN A 105 6.84 19.34 6.15
N LEU A 106 6.82 18.21 5.42
CA LEU A 106 7.01 18.24 3.97
C LEU A 106 5.79 18.89 3.28
N PRO A 107 5.98 19.89 2.40
CA PRO A 107 4.90 20.42 1.57
C PRO A 107 4.18 19.33 0.75
N CYS A 108 2.84 19.31 0.82
CA CYS A 108 2.05 18.40 0.01
C CYS A 108 2.10 18.73 -1.49
N GLY A 109 1.92 17.70 -2.33
CA GLY A 109 1.87 17.84 -3.79
C GLY A 109 3.23 18.08 -4.46
N LYS A 110 4.33 17.91 -3.72
CA LYS A 110 5.69 17.88 -4.25
C LYS A 110 6.27 16.48 -4.11
N SER A 111 7.10 16.08 -5.07
CA SER A 111 7.78 14.79 -5.05
C SER A 111 9.13 14.89 -4.32
N TYR A 112 9.41 13.91 -3.47
CA TYR A 112 10.61 13.79 -2.65
C TYR A 112 11.21 12.39 -2.77
N TYR A 113 12.50 12.26 -2.49
CA TYR A 113 13.15 10.97 -2.31
C TYR A 113 14.03 10.98 -1.06
N LEU A 114 14.33 9.78 -0.57
CA LEU A 114 15.17 9.55 0.59
C LEU A 114 16.57 9.12 0.15
N LYS A 115 17.58 9.55 0.91
CA LYS A 115 18.94 9.06 0.80
C LYS A 115 19.43 8.56 2.16
N LEU A 116 19.84 7.30 2.21
CA LEU A 116 20.52 6.70 3.34
C LEU A 116 22.02 6.71 3.07
N ASN A 117 22.80 7.29 3.97
CA ASN A 117 24.26 7.19 3.92
C ASN A 117 24.69 6.18 4.98
N THR A 118 25.44 5.16 4.58
CA THR A 118 26.09 4.23 5.50
C THR A 118 27.54 4.63 5.72
N ASN A 119 28.29 3.83 6.47
CA ASN A 119 29.74 3.96 6.58
C ASN A 119 30.50 3.54 5.30
N TYR A 120 29.83 2.93 4.31
CA TYR A 120 30.47 2.43 3.09
C TYR A 120 29.85 2.96 1.80
N SER A 121 28.54 3.17 1.80
CA SER A 121 27.75 3.32 0.58
C SER A 121 26.61 4.33 0.79
N GLU A 122 25.93 4.65 -0.31
CA GLU A 122 24.74 5.49 -0.32
C GLU A 122 23.60 4.71 -0.98
N TYR A 123 22.38 4.92 -0.50
CA TYR A 123 21.18 4.26 -1.02
C TYR A 123 20.04 5.24 -1.20
N TYR A 124 19.27 5.07 -2.26
CA TYR A 124 18.23 6.00 -2.72
C TYR A 124 16.87 5.31 -2.77
N SER A 125 15.81 5.95 -2.24
CA SER A 125 14.44 5.45 -2.40
C SER A 125 13.84 5.86 -3.74
N GLU A 126 12.69 5.29 -4.12
CA GLU A 126 11.83 5.90 -5.14
C GLU A 126 11.25 7.26 -4.72
N LEU A 127 10.70 7.98 -5.70
CA LEU A 127 9.97 9.22 -5.44
C LEU A 127 8.62 8.96 -4.74
N PHE A 128 8.27 9.87 -3.83
CA PHE A 128 6.97 9.88 -3.17
C PHE A 128 6.40 11.28 -3.02
N VAL A 129 5.08 11.38 -2.90
CA VAL A 129 4.36 12.65 -2.75
C VAL A 129 3.53 12.65 -1.47
N PRO A 130 3.83 13.55 -0.52
CA PRO A 130 2.98 13.80 0.64
C PRO A 130 1.63 14.38 0.21
N ILE A 131 0.55 13.84 0.77
CA ILE A 131 -0.83 14.24 0.49
C ILE A 131 -1.58 14.59 1.79
N ASP A 132 -2.41 15.63 1.72
CA ASP A 132 -3.21 16.12 2.86
C ASP A 132 -4.36 15.16 3.22
N SER A 133 -4.90 14.45 2.23
CA SER A 133 -6.10 13.61 2.41
C SER A 133 -5.92 12.27 1.70
N ILE A 134 -5.78 11.22 2.49
CA ILE A 134 -5.68 9.83 2.01
C ILE A 134 -7.04 9.28 1.55
N GLU A 135 -8.15 9.89 1.98
CA GLU A 135 -9.51 9.40 1.74
C GLU A 135 -9.91 9.39 0.26
N LYS A 136 -9.15 10.04 -0.62
CA LYS A 136 -9.42 10.06 -2.06
C LYS A 136 -8.79 8.90 -2.80
N TYR A 137 -7.88 8.18 -2.16
CA TYR A 137 -7.01 7.20 -2.80
C TYR A 137 -7.34 5.80 -2.34
N LEU A 138 -6.99 4.82 -3.18
CA LEU A 138 -7.00 3.42 -2.78
C LEU A 138 -5.80 3.19 -1.86
N MET A 139 -6.04 2.52 -0.73
CA MET A 139 -5.00 2.08 0.18
C MET A 139 -4.75 0.59 -0.01
N ILE A 140 -3.49 0.21 -0.13
CA ILE A 140 -3.05 -1.18 -0.14
C ILE A 140 -2.17 -1.36 1.09
N GLU A 141 -2.51 -2.36 1.89
CA GLU A 141 -1.80 -2.70 3.13
C GLU A 141 -1.50 -4.19 3.19
N TRP A 142 -0.30 -4.55 3.62
CA TRP A 142 0.04 -5.92 3.99
C TRP A 142 0.96 -5.98 5.21
N SER A 143 0.85 -7.10 5.91
CA SER A 143 1.66 -7.42 7.07
C SER A 143 1.72 -8.93 7.26
N GLU A 144 2.66 -9.39 8.07
CA GLU A 144 2.75 -10.79 8.49
C GLU A 144 3.08 -10.85 9.98
N GLU A 145 2.62 -11.89 10.68
CA GLU A 145 2.97 -12.13 12.08
C GLU A 145 4.40 -12.68 12.24
N HIS A 146 4.95 -13.24 11.17
CA HIS A 146 6.23 -13.92 11.12
C HIS A 146 7.13 -13.27 10.06
N ASN A 147 8.44 -13.36 10.26
CA ASN A 147 9.40 -12.93 9.26
C ASN A 147 9.28 -13.78 7.99
N VAL A 148 9.37 -13.13 6.84
CA VAL A 148 9.40 -13.75 5.52
C VAL A 148 10.66 -13.25 4.84
N ASP A 149 11.79 -13.96 5.01
CA ASP A 149 13.10 -13.54 4.48
C ASP A 149 12.96 -13.09 3.01
N PRO A 150 13.52 -11.92 2.62
CA PRO A 150 14.40 -11.02 3.38
C PRO A 150 13.67 -10.00 4.26
N ALA A 151 12.36 -10.13 4.45
CA ALA A 151 11.58 -9.20 5.26
C ALA A 151 11.40 -9.60 6.72
N TYR A 152 11.53 -8.58 7.56
CA TYR A 152 11.41 -8.62 8.99
C TYR A 152 10.12 -7.95 9.43
N TYR A 153 9.23 -8.75 10.01
CA TYR A 153 7.98 -8.29 10.58
C TYR A 153 8.13 -8.39 12.10
N LEU A 154 8.03 -7.25 12.80
CA LEU A 154 8.28 -7.09 14.24
C LEU A 154 7.26 -7.83 15.14
N GLY A 155 6.74 -8.98 14.73
CA GLY A 155 5.77 -9.82 15.43
C GLY A 155 4.48 -9.05 15.71
N GLU A 156 3.99 -9.14 16.96
CA GLU A 156 2.77 -8.47 17.44
C GLU A 156 2.80 -6.94 17.33
N LEU A 157 3.98 -6.32 17.18
CA LEU A 157 4.11 -4.88 16.93
C LEU A 157 3.87 -4.51 15.46
N GLY A 158 3.77 -5.52 14.57
CA GLY A 158 3.24 -5.46 13.22
C GLY A 158 3.86 -4.38 12.35
N PHE A 159 4.98 -4.67 11.69
CA PHE A 159 5.39 -3.83 10.57
C PHE A 159 4.32 -3.92 9.47
N ARG A 160 3.75 -2.78 9.07
CA ARG A 160 2.77 -2.71 7.97
C ARG A 160 3.31 -1.90 6.81
N PHE A 161 3.39 -2.53 5.66
CA PHE A 161 3.59 -1.81 4.41
C PHE A 161 2.23 -1.28 3.97
N ARG A 162 2.15 0.05 3.83
CA ARG A 162 0.97 0.75 3.36
C ARG A 162 1.40 1.81 2.36
N PHE A 163 0.78 1.83 1.20
CA PHE A 163 0.89 2.93 0.26
C PHE A 163 -0.47 3.24 -0.37
N PHE A 164 -0.56 4.44 -0.94
CA PHE A 164 -1.78 4.94 -1.57
C PHE A 164 -1.55 5.13 -3.06
N VAL A 165 -2.57 4.80 -3.85
CA VAL A 165 -2.54 4.94 -5.31
C VAL A 165 -3.78 5.63 -5.82
N ASP A 166 -3.59 6.41 -6.88
CA ASP A 166 -4.66 6.97 -7.69
C ASP A 166 -4.95 6.03 -8.86
N THR A 167 -6.10 5.36 -8.83
CA THR A 167 -6.44 4.27 -9.74
C THR A 167 -7.96 4.15 -9.93
N PHE A 168 -8.36 3.51 -11.02
CA PHE A 168 -9.76 3.24 -11.32
C PHE A 168 -10.20 1.91 -10.71
N ILE A 169 -11.35 1.93 -10.04
CA ILE A 169 -11.96 0.75 -9.43
C ILE A 169 -13.26 0.46 -10.17
N THR A 170 -13.33 -0.70 -10.80
CA THR A 170 -14.53 -1.19 -11.47
C THR A 170 -15.22 -2.23 -10.60
N LYS A 171 -16.52 -2.06 -10.38
CA LYS A 171 -17.32 -3.02 -9.62
C LYS A 171 -17.78 -4.17 -10.52
N GLY A 172 -17.42 -5.39 -10.15
CA GLY A 172 -17.89 -6.62 -10.79
C GLY A 172 -19.34 -6.97 -10.45
N ILE A 173 -19.86 -8.00 -11.12
CA ILE A 173 -21.20 -8.53 -10.88
C ILE A 173 -21.19 -9.30 -9.55
N PRO A 174 -22.11 -9.02 -8.61
CA PRO A 174 -22.21 -9.79 -7.37
C PRO A 174 -22.51 -11.28 -7.65
N SER A 175 -21.79 -12.17 -6.99
CA SER A 175 -22.09 -13.60 -6.95
C SER A 175 -22.77 -13.97 -5.63
N ILE A 176 -23.70 -14.93 -5.69
CA ILE A 176 -24.37 -15.47 -4.51
C ILE A 176 -23.90 -16.91 -4.37
N ILE A 177 -23.22 -17.21 -3.26
CA ILE A 177 -22.83 -18.56 -2.87
C ILE A 177 -23.81 -18.99 -1.79
N VAL A 178 -24.49 -20.12 -2.01
CA VAL A 178 -25.44 -20.69 -1.06
C VAL A 178 -24.80 -21.94 -0.48
N GLU A 179 -24.66 -21.98 0.85
CA GLU A 179 -24.29 -23.19 1.57
C GLU A 179 -25.56 -23.85 2.08
N SER A 180 -25.71 -25.14 1.75
CA SER A 180 -26.90 -25.92 2.12
C SER A 180 -26.47 -27.16 2.91
N ASP A 181 -27.31 -27.58 3.87
CA ASP A 181 -27.19 -28.86 4.58
C ASP A 181 -28.33 -29.79 4.18
N GLU A 182 -28.16 -31.07 4.48
CA GLU A 182 -29.28 -32.02 4.53
C GLU A 182 -29.85 -32.04 5.94
N ASP A 183 -31.16 -31.79 6.07
CA ASP A 183 -31.84 -31.88 7.35
C ASP A 183 -32.04 -33.34 7.80
N GLY A 184 -32.57 -33.53 9.02
CA GLY A 184 -32.85 -34.87 9.55
C GLY A 184 -33.93 -35.66 8.81
N HIS A 185 -34.56 -35.08 7.78
CA HIS A 185 -35.58 -35.67 6.92
C HIS A 185 -35.10 -35.91 5.48
N GLY A 186 -33.84 -35.58 5.17
CA GLY A 186 -33.26 -35.73 3.83
C GLY A 186 -33.57 -34.57 2.89
N GLU A 187 -34.08 -33.45 3.40
CA GLU A 187 -34.33 -32.24 2.62
C GLU A 187 -33.12 -31.30 2.68
N ILE A 188 -32.74 -30.75 1.52
CA ILE A 188 -31.66 -29.77 1.44
C ILE A 188 -32.18 -28.40 1.90
N ILE A 189 -31.61 -27.86 2.97
CA ILE A 189 -31.93 -26.54 3.52
C ILE A 189 -30.77 -25.57 3.35
N ASP A 190 -31.05 -24.33 2.93
CA ASP A 190 -30.06 -23.26 2.85
C ASP A 190 -29.69 -22.78 4.27
N ILE A 191 -28.46 -23.04 4.70
CA ILE A 191 -27.94 -22.62 6.01
C ILE A 191 -27.44 -21.18 5.95
N SER A 192 -26.71 -20.87 4.87
CA SER A 192 -26.01 -19.59 4.73
C SER A 192 -26.05 -19.10 3.29
N ARG A 193 -26.11 -17.79 3.12
CA ARG A 193 -25.94 -17.14 1.83
C ARG A 193 -24.82 -16.12 1.94
N LYS A 194 -23.76 -16.31 1.18
CA LYS A 194 -22.67 -15.35 1.04
C LYS A 194 -22.86 -14.58 -0.25
N VAL A 195 -23.13 -13.28 -0.14
CA VAL A 195 -23.04 -12.39 -1.31
C VAL A 195 -21.60 -11.93 -1.39
N SER A 196 -20.97 -12.17 -2.54
CA SER A 196 -19.62 -11.76 -2.80
C SER A 196 -19.58 -10.77 -3.95
N ILE A 197 -18.87 -9.66 -3.77
CA ILE A 197 -18.67 -8.66 -4.81
C ILE A 197 -17.17 -8.62 -5.09
N THR A 198 -16.80 -8.93 -6.32
CA THR A 198 -15.43 -8.73 -6.82
C THR A 198 -15.30 -7.31 -7.37
N TYR A 199 -14.17 -6.67 -7.11
CA TYR A 199 -13.81 -5.38 -7.66
C TYR A 199 -12.49 -5.52 -8.40
N ASP A 200 -12.39 -4.86 -9.55
CA ASP A 200 -11.22 -4.85 -10.41
C ASP A 200 -10.55 -3.49 -10.28
N ILE A 201 -9.27 -3.48 -9.95
CA ILE A 201 -8.43 -2.29 -9.81
C ILE A 201 -7.45 -2.30 -10.96
N ASP A 202 -7.52 -1.26 -11.80
CA ASP A 202 -6.64 -1.09 -12.95
C ASP A 202 -5.61 -0.01 -12.65
N PHE A 203 -4.38 -0.44 -12.37
CA PHE A 203 -3.25 0.47 -12.12
C PHE A 203 -2.70 1.05 -13.43
N GLY A 204 -3.13 0.54 -14.58
CA GLY A 204 -2.57 0.88 -15.86
C GLY A 204 -1.11 0.41 -15.95
N ILE A 205 -0.31 1.20 -16.67
CA ILE A 205 1.11 0.95 -16.86
C ILE A 205 1.85 1.32 -15.58
N ILE A 206 2.56 0.35 -15.00
CA ILE A 206 3.34 0.52 -13.79
C ILE A 206 4.85 0.34 -14.07
N PRO A 207 5.72 1.01 -13.30
CA PRO A 207 7.15 0.77 -13.36
C PRO A 207 7.55 -0.54 -12.68
N ASN A 208 8.74 -1.04 -13.02
CA ASN A 208 9.25 -2.32 -12.51
C ASN A 208 9.27 -2.42 -10.98
N PHE A 209 9.55 -1.34 -10.25
CA PHE A 209 9.58 -1.39 -8.79
C PHE A 209 8.20 -1.66 -8.17
N ILE A 210 7.10 -1.22 -8.83
CA ILE A 210 5.74 -1.56 -8.37
C ILE A 210 5.46 -3.03 -8.64
N TYR A 211 5.91 -3.56 -9.77
CA TYR A 211 5.82 -4.98 -10.06
C TYR A 211 6.55 -5.81 -8.98
N GLU A 212 7.77 -5.43 -8.62
CA GLU A 212 8.55 -6.07 -7.56
C GLU A 212 7.81 -5.99 -6.21
N ALA A 213 7.31 -4.81 -5.83
CA ALA A 213 6.54 -4.59 -4.62
C ALA A 213 5.29 -5.49 -4.54
N ILE A 214 4.55 -5.61 -5.65
CA ILE A 214 3.33 -6.40 -5.73
C ILE A 214 3.64 -7.91 -5.75
N ALA A 215 4.69 -8.33 -6.44
CA ALA A 215 5.17 -9.70 -6.41
C ALA A 215 5.62 -10.11 -5.00
N PHE A 216 6.29 -9.20 -4.28
CA PHE A 216 6.63 -9.39 -2.88
C PHE A 216 5.38 -9.45 -1.99
N MET A 217 4.44 -8.53 -2.17
CA MET A 217 3.17 -8.50 -1.44
C MET A 217 2.43 -9.83 -1.53
N ALA A 218 2.43 -10.50 -2.70
CA ALA A 218 1.72 -11.76 -2.94
C ALA A 218 2.14 -12.95 -2.04
N ILE A 219 3.28 -12.89 -1.35
CA ILE A 219 3.71 -13.94 -0.41
C ILE A 219 3.03 -13.83 0.96
N HIS A 220 2.38 -12.71 1.25
CA HIS A 220 1.76 -12.41 2.55
C HIS A 220 0.34 -12.96 2.60
N ARG A 221 -0.08 -13.40 3.79
CA ARG A 221 -1.44 -13.92 4.00
C ARG A 221 -2.46 -12.80 4.09
N ASP A 222 -2.11 -11.75 4.81
CA ASP A 222 -3.00 -10.65 5.11
C ASP A 222 -2.67 -9.45 4.23
N ILE A 223 -3.36 -9.40 3.08
CA ILE A 223 -3.31 -8.25 2.18
C ILE A 223 -4.70 -7.62 2.13
N ILE A 224 -4.77 -6.37 2.59
CA ILE A 224 -6.00 -5.61 2.74
C ILE A 224 -6.00 -4.47 1.73
N VAL A 225 -7.08 -4.35 0.99
CA VAL A 225 -7.34 -3.22 0.10
C VAL A 225 -8.51 -2.43 0.63
N THR A 226 -8.31 -1.13 0.83
CA THR A 226 -9.35 -0.20 1.28
C THR A 226 -9.56 0.89 0.25
N THR A 227 -10.79 0.99 -0.23
CA THR A 227 -11.20 1.97 -1.26
C THR A 227 -11.33 3.38 -0.70
N PRO A 228 -11.36 4.41 -1.57
CA PRO A 228 -11.56 5.80 -1.15
C PRO A 228 -12.71 5.97 -0.15
N LYS A 229 -12.48 6.83 0.86
CA LYS A 229 -13.36 7.13 1.99
C LYS A 229 -13.69 5.92 2.86
N ASN A 230 -12.86 4.88 2.83
CA ASN A 230 -13.06 3.62 3.55
C ASN A 230 -14.42 2.97 3.23
N LEU A 231 -14.95 3.18 2.02
CA LEU A 231 -16.29 2.70 1.67
C LEU A 231 -16.37 1.18 1.58
N ARG A 232 -15.25 0.55 1.22
CA ARG A 232 -15.10 -0.88 0.98
C ARG A 232 -13.71 -1.31 1.40
N GLU A 233 -13.66 -2.50 1.97
CA GLU A 233 -12.46 -3.20 2.40
C GLU A 233 -12.60 -4.67 2.00
N GLY A 234 -11.49 -5.31 1.62
CA GLY A 234 -11.46 -6.73 1.34
C GLY A 234 -10.05 -7.24 1.06
N SER A 235 -9.94 -8.56 0.92
CA SER A 235 -8.67 -9.22 0.61
C SER A 235 -8.47 -9.32 -0.91
N ILE A 236 -7.21 -9.23 -1.33
CA ILE A 236 -6.83 -9.53 -2.71
C ILE A 236 -7.06 -11.01 -2.97
N ILE A 237 -7.74 -11.32 -4.07
CA ILE A 237 -7.97 -12.70 -4.52
C ILE A 237 -7.11 -13.07 -5.73
N ASN A 238 -6.72 -12.07 -6.52
CA ASN A 238 -5.96 -12.28 -7.74
C ASN A 238 -5.17 -11.03 -8.11
N VAL A 239 -3.98 -11.24 -8.67
CA VAL A 239 -3.12 -10.21 -9.26
C VAL A 239 -2.75 -10.71 -10.65
N SER A 240 -3.06 -9.92 -11.67
CA SER A 240 -2.75 -10.19 -13.06
C SER A 240 -1.77 -9.14 -13.56
N LEU A 241 -0.69 -9.62 -14.16
CA LEU A 241 0.39 -8.81 -14.69
C LEU A 241 0.63 -9.21 -16.14
N GLU A 242 0.50 -8.26 -17.05
CA GLU A 242 0.71 -8.45 -18.48
C GLU A 242 1.84 -7.55 -18.97
N GLU A 243 2.89 -8.14 -19.55
CA GLU A 243 3.93 -7.36 -20.21
C GLU A 243 3.34 -6.70 -21.48
N THR A 244 3.45 -5.38 -21.56
CA THR A 244 2.98 -4.57 -22.68
C THR A 244 4.15 -3.80 -23.27
N GLN A 245 4.22 -3.72 -24.60
CA GLN A 245 5.23 -2.91 -25.29
C GLN A 245 4.65 -1.61 -25.83
N ILE A 246 5.28 -0.48 -25.49
CA ILE A 246 4.93 0.85 -25.99
C ILE A 246 6.24 1.53 -26.42
N ASP A 247 6.30 2.01 -27.66
CA ASP A 247 7.47 2.72 -28.21
C ASP A 247 8.82 2.01 -27.96
N ASP A 248 8.87 0.69 -28.22
CA ASP A 248 10.03 -0.21 -28.03
C ASP A 248 10.50 -0.38 -26.56
N LEU A 249 9.68 0.04 -25.60
CA LEU A 249 9.90 -0.16 -24.17
C LEU A 249 8.91 -1.18 -23.60
N SER A 250 9.42 -2.08 -22.76
CA SER A 250 8.58 -3.01 -22.01
C SER A 250 8.06 -2.35 -20.73
N TYR A 251 6.76 -2.46 -20.54
CA TYR A 251 5.99 -1.99 -19.39
C TYR A 251 5.19 -3.14 -18.80
N TRP A 252 4.76 -3.00 -17.55
CA TRP A 252 3.83 -3.93 -16.92
C TRP A 252 2.46 -3.29 -16.83
N HIS A 253 1.42 -3.96 -17.32
CA HIS A 253 0.04 -3.62 -17.04
C HIS A 253 -0.42 -4.44 -15.84
N LEU A 254 -0.88 -3.77 -14.79
CA LEU A 254 -1.29 -4.41 -13.55
C LEU A 254 -2.80 -4.28 -13.32
N VAL A 255 -3.46 -5.43 -13.20
CA VAL A 255 -4.86 -5.55 -12.77
C VAL A 255 -4.92 -6.38 -11.49
N MET A 256 -5.60 -5.87 -10.48
CA MET A 256 -5.80 -6.55 -9.20
C MET A 256 -7.28 -6.75 -8.93
N ASN A 257 -7.66 -7.92 -8.44
CA ASN A 257 -9.02 -8.20 -8.03
C ASN A 257 -9.07 -8.37 -6.50
N PHE A 258 -9.98 -7.64 -5.85
CA PHE A 258 -10.27 -7.86 -4.43
C PHE A 258 -11.74 -8.24 -4.23
N GLN A 259 -11.99 -9.01 -3.19
CA GLN A 259 -13.31 -9.56 -2.90
C GLN A 259 -13.84 -9.03 -1.57
N GLN A 260 -15.05 -8.49 -1.61
CA GLN A 260 -15.82 -8.18 -0.41
C GLN A 260 -16.92 -9.23 -0.22
N GLY A 261 -16.86 -9.98 0.87
CA GLY A 261 -17.92 -10.91 1.27
C GLY A 261 -18.87 -10.26 2.28
N ARG A 262 -20.18 -10.49 2.13
CA ARG A 262 -21.17 -10.28 3.19
C ARG A 262 -21.94 -11.58 3.42
N TYR A 263 -21.95 -12.04 4.67
CA TYR A 263 -22.66 -13.23 5.09
C TYR A 263 -24.07 -12.86 5.54
N TYR A 264 -25.05 -13.59 5.03
CA TYR A 264 -26.43 -13.53 5.49
C TYR A 264 -26.80 -14.91 6.02
N TYR A 265 -27.14 -14.97 7.30
CA TYR A 265 -27.60 -16.19 7.94
C TYR A 265 -29.12 -16.25 7.83
N ASN A 266 -29.63 -17.40 7.38
CA ASN A 266 -31.06 -17.62 7.33
C ASN A 266 -31.53 -18.00 8.74
N THR A 267 -32.02 -17.04 9.52
CA THR A 267 -32.68 -17.34 10.80
C THR A 267 -34.05 -17.94 10.54
N ALA A 268 -34.10 -19.19 10.09
CA ALA A 268 -35.32 -19.96 10.00
C ALA A 268 -35.63 -20.57 11.38
N CYS A 269 -36.71 -20.07 11.99
CA CYS A 269 -37.42 -20.64 13.15
C CYS A 269 -36.78 -20.49 14.55
N GLY A 270 -37.08 -19.38 15.23
CA GLY A 270 -37.54 -19.41 16.63
C GLY A 270 -36.55 -19.68 17.76
N HIS A 271 -35.25 -19.78 17.51
CA HIS A 271 -34.25 -19.78 18.58
C HIS A 271 -33.19 -18.71 18.32
N ASP A 272 -33.06 -17.78 19.29
CA ASP A 272 -32.05 -16.73 19.34
C ASP A 272 -30.64 -17.34 19.36
N ILE A 273 -30.11 -17.69 18.20
CA ILE A 273 -28.67 -17.83 18.02
C ILE A 273 -28.18 -16.41 17.74
N GLN A 274 -27.64 -15.75 18.77
CA GLN A 274 -26.94 -14.49 18.56
C GLN A 274 -25.85 -14.73 17.50
N PRO A 275 -25.76 -13.89 16.46
CA PRO A 275 -24.63 -13.97 15.54
C PRO A 275 -23.33 -13.89 16.35
N PRO A 276 -22.26 -14.60 15.95
CA PRO A 276 -20.95 -14.37 16.54
C PRO A 276 -20.67 -12.88 16.41
N LYS A 277 -20.24 -12.25 17.51
CA LYS A 277 -19.86 -10.84 17.54
C LYS A 277 -18.67 -10.63 16.60
N THR A 278 -18.92 -10.44 15.32
CA THR A 278 -18.04 -9.62 14.48
C THR A 278 -18.27 -8.19 14.93
N GLU A 279 -17.26 -7.58 15.54
CA GLU A 279 -17.23 -6.15 15.84
C GLU A 279 -17.28 -5.36 14.52
N GLU A 280 -18.48 -5.19 13.97
CA GLU A 280 -18.74 -4.18 12.94
C GLU A 280 -18.74 -2.82 13.62
N TYR A 281 -17.68 -2.04 13.41
CA TYR A 281 -17.72 -0.59 13.61
C TYR A 281 -18.65 0.01 12.56
N LEU A 282 -19.94 0.06 12.87
CA LEU A 282 -20.89 0.94 12.18
C LEU A 282 -20.58 2.38 12.59
N ILE A 283 -19.74 3.07 11.81
CA ILE A 283 -19.71 4.52 11.81
C ILE A 283 -20.98 4.98 11.10
N ASP A 284 -22.00 5.27 11.91
CA ASP A 284 -23.16 6.05 11.52
C ASP A 284 -22.71 7.50 11.30
N GLN A 285 -22.51 7.89 10.03
CA GLN A 285 -22.51 9.30 9.66
C GLN A 285 -23.73 9.57 8.79
N GLY A 286 -24.76 10.10 9.46
CA GLY A 286 -25.78 10.89 8.81
C GLY A 286 -25.15 12.06 8.08
N ALA A 287 -24.99 11.93 6.76
CA ALA A 287 -24.79 13.05 5.87
C ALA A 287 -26.12 13.32 5.18
N THR A 288 -26.75 14.38 5.62
CA THR A 288 -27.89 15.04 5.00
C THR A 288 -27.67 15.21 3.50
N GLN A 289 -28.65 14.71 2.76
CA GLN A 289 -28.88 14.91 1.35
C GLN A 289 -29.17 16.39 1.10
N ASP A 290 -28.20 17.12 0.52
CA ASP A 290 -28.48 18.38 -0.20
C ASP A 290 -27.42 18.68 -1.27
N SER A 291 -27.93 18.89 -2.48
CA SER A 291 -27.35 19.56 -3.66
C SER A 291 -26.05 19.04 -4.27
N TYR A 292 -26.18 18.09 -5.20
CA TYR A 292 -25.37 18.08 -6.43
C TYR A 292 -26.29 18.53 -7.57
N ASP A 293 -26.34 19.83 -7.81
CA ASP A 293 -26.82 20.41 -9.07
C ASP A 293 -26.05 21.71 -9.31
N SER A 294 -25.69 21.94 -10.57
CA SER A 294 -24.89 23.03 -11.14
C SER A 294 -23.37 22.87 -11.12
N PHE A 295 -22.82 22.34 -12.22
CA PHE A 295 -21.62 22.87 -12.89
C PHE A 295 -21.52 22.26 -14.29
N ILE A 296 -22.32 22.79 -15.23
CA ILE A 296 -22.02 22.74 -16.67
C ILE A 296 -22.41 24.11 -17.27
N GLU A 297 -21.53 24.60 -18.14
CA GLU A 297 -21.66 25.75 -19.07
C GLU A 297 -21.31 27.14 -18.51
N GLN A 298 -20.12 27.63 -18.87
CA GLN A 298 -19.98 28.75 -19.82
C GLN A 298 -18.50 28.92 -20.23
N GLU A 299 -18.14 28.33 -21.37
CA GLU A 299 -17.19 28.95 -22.30
C GLU A 299 -17.98 29.85 -23.27
N ASP A 300 -17.27 30.81 -23.87
CA ASP A 300 -17.70 31.87 -24.78
C ASP A 300 -18.31 33.13 -24.14
N LEU A 301 -17.47 34.17 -23.97
CA LEU A 301 -17.50 35.36 -24.85
C LEU A 301 -16.43 36.39 -24.44
N SER A 302 -15.79 36.94 -25.49
CA SER A 302 -14.82 38.06 -25.59
C SER A 302 -13.38 37.85 -25.17
#